data_AF-A0A9Q9VVJ8-F1
#
_entry.id   AF-A0A9Q9VVJ8-F1
#
_cell.length_a   1.000
_cell.length_b   1.000
_cell.length_c   1.000
_cell.angle_alpha   90.00
_cell.angle_beta   90.00
_cell.angle_gamma   90.00
#
_symmetry.space_group_name_H-M   'P 1'
#
loop_
_entity.id
_entity.type
_entity.pdbx_description
1 polymer ?
#
loop_
_entity_poly.entity_id
_entity_poly.type
_entity_poly.pdbx_seq_one_letter_code
_entity_poly.pdbx_strand_id
1 'polypeptide(L)'
;MFHMKVLEFMKVISLCVLCVPDAGCVSTANNSVEWLQKNFGPFSQFVPLTDLLSINRLFDPLETLDNLTPKQVAGLMVEDLPGLPEKEVVINTVFDYLLVSPVERGLPDVLQNLLSISQMAIIPCSSYILIFQRLFQALPSLPTEVETLILHTTGELKQNGARDCSLPEPPTCLVTPVNATRVCSGVNSNETLLSAGLVSAPCSADLQQYACSSLTGFTAGNLAGLLKCQLSSSRSYSKEIWKLLFTKANDVLDGALIIFSSAAANMSQPIRGDVVSQVLDVIGELRLERISPDQWRDLPFISMLLGQYLKPFLPFASSSLLLCTSSKNLSCQTYQHILSEVTLLNETQGRNMVNFFILPFLRRNTTDAGCVSTANNSVEWLQKNFGPFSQFVPLTDLLSINRLFDPVCLHIFTCDFIKEGLYK
;
A
#
# COMPACT_ATOMS: atom_id res chain seq x y z
N MET A 1 -6.51 34.75 4.46
CA MET A 1 -6.01 36.06 4.96
C MET A 1 -6.55 36.42 6.34
N PHE A 2 -7.86 36.31 6.62
CA PHE A 2 -8.44 36.60 7.94
C PHE A 2 -7.92 35.68 9.06
N HIS A 3 -7.87 34.36 8.85
CA HIS A 3 -7.34 33.40 9.84
C HIS A 3 -5.86 33.65 10.20
N MET A 4 -5.00 34.03 9.24
CA MET A 4 -3.60 34.39 9.55
C MET A 4 -3.50 35.66 10.38
N LYS A 5 -4.35 36.66 10.15
CA LYS A 5 -4.38 37.89 10.96
C LYS A 5 -4.86 37.63 12.39
N VAL A 6 -5.82 36.72 12.58
CA VAL A 6 -6.26 36.28 13.92
C VAL A 6 -5.15 35.48 14.62
N LEU A 7 -4.41 34.66 13.89
CA LEU A 7 -3.28 33.91 14.44
C LEU A 7 -2.13 34.84 14.86
N GLU A 8 -1.76 35.81 14.03
CA GLU A 8 -0.80 36.85 14.39
C GLU A 8 -1.27 37.64 15.61
N PHE A 9 -2.56 37.98 15.69
CA PHE A 9 -3.12 38.65 16.86
C PHE A 9 -3.02 37.78 18.14
N MET A 10 -3.33 36.48 18.07
CA MET A 10 -3.19 35.56 19.21
C MET A 10 -1.72 35.33 19.62
N LYS A 11 -0.82 35.22 18.64
CA LYS A 11 0.63 35.13 18.87
C LYS A 11 1.15 36.40 19.53
N VAL A 12 0.76 37.58 19.02
CA VAL A 12 1.15 38.88 19.57
C VAL A 12 0.61 39.06 20.99
N ILE A 13 -0.61 38.62 21.31
CA ILE A 13 -1.11 38.66 22.69
C ILE A 13 -0.31 37.71 23.59
N SER A 14 -0.02 36.48 23.17
CA SER A 14 0.75 35.54 24.00
C SER A 14 2.22 35.97 24.18
N LEU A 15 2.85 36.54 23.15
CA LEU A 15 4.25 37.01 23.17
C LEU A 15 4.42 38.40 23.80
N CYS A 16 3.44 39.31 23.71
CA CYS A 16 3.49 40.62 24.38
C CYS A 16 3.29 40.54 25.91
N VAL A 17 2.97 39.38 26.46
CA VAL A 17 2.68 39.18 27.89
C VAL A 17 3.91 38.61 28.65
N LEU A 18 5.12 38.68 28.07
CA LEU A 18 6.38 38.24 28.70
C LEU A 18 6.76 38.93 30.03
N CYS A 19 5.93 39.87 30.55
CA CYS A 19 6.10 40.51 31.86
C CYS A 19 4.96 40.23 32.88
N VAL A 20 4.07 39.25 32.63
CA VAL A 20 2.98 38.89 33.56
C VAL A 20 3.17 37.44 34.05
N PRO A 21 2.93 37.14 35.36
CA PRO A 21 2.84 35.77 35.82
C PRO A 21 1.79 35.00 35.00
N ASP A 22 2.17 33.84 34.46
CA ASP A 22 1.33 32.99 33.59
C ASP A 22 1.03 33.54 32.18
N ALA A 23 2.02 34.14 31.52
CA ALA A 23 1.91 34.67 30.16
C ALA A 23 1.40 33.68 29.09
N GLY A 24 1.56 32.37 29.32
CA GLY A 24 1.06 31.31 28.45
C GLY A 24 -0.30 30.73 28.87
N CYS A 25 -0.96 31.30 29.88
CA CYS A 25 -2.20 30.79 30.48
C CYS A 25 -2.11 29.30 30.88
N VAL A 26 -0.92 28.86 31.31
CA VAL A 26 -0.60 27.47 31.65
C VAL A 26 -1.36 27.04 32.90
N SER A 27 -1.54 27.94 33.87
CA SER A 27 -2.26 27.63 35.12
C SER A 27 -3.75 27.34 34.94
N THR A 28 -4.31 27.64 33.76
CA THR A 28 -5.74 27.48 33.46
C THR A 28 -6.12 26.07 33.00
N ALA A 29 -5.15 25.17 32.86
CA ALA A 29 -5.34 23.82 32.34
C ALA A 29 -4.60 22.78 33.17
N ASN A 30 -5.18 21.58 33.29
CA ASN A 30 -4.60 20.47 34.04
C ASN A 30 -3.69 19.58 33.19
N ASN A 31 -3.79 19.65 31.86
CA ASN A 31 -2.98 18.89 30.91
C ASN A 31 -2.83 19.61 29.56
N SER A 32 -1.99 19.05 28.68
CA SER A 32 -1.64 19.62 27.38
C SER A 32 -2.85 19.74 26.44
N VAL A 33 -3.77 18.77 26.48
CA VAL A 33 -5.00 18.75 25.68
C VAL A 33 -5.91 19.92 26.04
N GLU A 34 -6.20 20.07 27.34
CA GLU A 34 -7.05 21.14 27.87
C GLU A 34 -6.43 22.51 27.59
N TRP A 35 -5.11 22.63 27.75
CA TRP A 35 -4.39 23.88 27.47
C TRP A 35 -4.49 24.27 25.99
N LEU A 36 -4.24 23.33 25.07
CA LEU A 36 -4.29 23.58 23.62
C LEU A 36 -5.70 23.98 23.20
N GLN A 37 -6.72 23.30 23.72
CA GLN A 37 -8.12 23.58 23.39
C GLN A 37 -8.59 24.92 23.93
N LYS A 38 -8.28 25.28 25.18
CA LYS A 38 -8.70 26.56 25.78
C LYS A 38 -8.03 27.76 25.13
N ASN A 39 -6.74 27.64 24.77
CA ASN A 39 -5.95 28.79 24.31
C ASN A 39 -5.96 28.95 22.79
N PHE A 40 -6.06 27.87 22.02
CA PHE A 40 -6.02 27.92 20.55
C PHE A 40 -7.27 27.33 19.89
N GLY A 41 -7.93 26.37 20.53
CA GLY A 41 -9.13 25.71 19.99
C GLY A 41 -8.91 25.24 18.54
N PRO A 42 -9.80 25.53 17.59
CA PRO A 42 -9.65 25.12 16.20
C PRO A 42 -8.53 25.84 15.45
N PHE A 43 -7.93 26.89 16.02
CA PHE A 43 -6.82 27.60 15.37
C PHE A 43 -5.46 26.97 15.65
N SER A 44 -5.37 25.98 16.55
CA SER A 44 -4.15 25.22 16.83
C SER A 44 -3.55 24.61 15.57
N GLN A 45 -4.39 24.25 14.59
CA GLN A 45 -3.98 23.71 13.29
C GLN A 45 -3.07 24.63 12.47
N PHE A 46 -3.06 25.94 12.77
CA PHE A 46 -2.24 26.92 12.05
C PHE A 46 -0.98 27.33 12.82
N VAL A 47 -0.80 26.88 14.06
CA VAL A 47 0.33 27.26 14.92
C VAL A 47 1.45 26.22 14.78
N PRO A 48 2.69 26.63 14.44
CA PRO A 48 3.84 25.74 14.51
C PRO A 48 4.03 25.16 15.91
N LEU A 49 4.44 23.89 16.01
CA LEU A 49 4.71 23.25 17.31
C LEU A 49 5.83 23.97 18.08
N THR A 50 6.83 24.52 17.38
CA THR A 50 7.87 25.35 17.97
C THR A 50 7.31 26.55 18.72
N ASP A 51 6.29 27.21 18.16
CA ASP A 51 5.66 28.37 18.80
C ASP A 51 4.87 27.92 20.03
N LEU A 52 4.11 26.82 19.95
CA LEU A 52 3.36 26.28 21.09
C LEU A 52 4.29 25.92 22.26
N LEU A 53 5.41 25.24 21.98
CA LEU A 53 6.43 24.89 22.97
C LEU A 53 7.14 26.12 23.54
N SER A 54 7.26 27.20 22.77
CA SER A 54 7.84 28.46 23.25
C SER A 54 6.90 29.19 24.22
N ILE A 55 5.58 29.07 24.01
CA ILE A 55 4.54 29.71 24.83
C ILE A 55 4.31 28.92 26.12
N ASN A 56 4.23 27.59 26.04
CA ASN A 56 4.07 26.71 27.19
C ASN A 56 5.16 25.62 27.18
N ARG A 57 6.18 25.78 28.03
CA ARG A 57 7.28 24.80 28.16
C ARG A 57 6.87 23.47 28.80
N LEU A 58 5.69 23.40 29.40
CA LEU A 58 5.11 22.17 29.96
C LEU A 58 4.15 21.48 28.98
N PHE A 59 3.92 22.06 27.80
CA PHE A 59 3.09 21.45 26.76
C PHE A 59 3.78 20.19 26.23
N ASP A 60 3.09 19.05 26.32
CA ASP A 60 3.49 17.80 25.66
C ASP A 60 2.63 17.56 24.41
N PRO A 61 3.19 17.76 23.21
CA PRO A 61 2.51 17.45 21.96
C PRO A 61 2.05 15.99 21.84
N LEU A 62 2.74 15.03 22.48
CA LEU A 62 2.42 13.60 22.39
C LEU A 62 1.11 13.26 23.12
N GLU A 63 0.74 14.03 24.15
CA GLU A 63 -0.58 13.92 24.79
C GLU A 63 -1.72 14.45 23.91
N THR A 64 -1.40 15.20 22.84
CA THR A 64 -2.38 15.92 22.02
C THR A 64 -2.49 15.42 20.58
N LEU A 65 -1.99 14.22 20.28
CA LEU A 65 -1.96 13.67 18.91
C LEU A 65 -3.34 13.68 18.20
N ASP A 66 -4.43 13.47 18.93
CA ASP A 66 -5.81 13.56 18.41
C ASP A 66 -6.23 14.98 17.97
N ASN A 67 -5.51 16.01 18.43
CA ASN A 67 -5.78 17.42 18.13
C ASN A 67 -4.79 18.05 17.15
N LEU A 68 -3.73 17.32 16.79
CA LEU A 68 -2.72 17.80 15.85
C LEU A 68 -3.12 17.51 14.40
N THR A 69 -2.72 18.42 13.50
CA THR A 69 -2.84 18.18 12.06
C THR A 69 -1.85 17.12 11.59
N PRO A 70 -2.12 16.43 10.46
CA PRO A 70 -1.14 15.51 9.86
C PRO A 70 0.23 16.14 9.62
N LYS A 71 0.27 17.44 9.29
CA LYS A 71 1.52 18.20 9.14
C LYS A 71 2.28 18.33 10.46
N GLN A 72 1.60 18.68 11.55
CA GLN A 72 2.21 18.78 12.87
C GLN A 72 2.69 17.40 13.36
N VAL A 73 1.91 16.33 13.12
CA VAL A 73 2.31 14.94 13.45
C VAL A 73 3.53 14.50 12.64
N ALA A 74 3.60 14.82 11.34
CA ALA A 74 4.80 14.58 10.54
C ALA A 74 6.00 15.35 11.08
N GLY A 75 5.81 16.62 11.46
CA GLY A 75 6.82 17.47 12.09
C GLY A 75 7.39 16.88 13.38
N LEU A 76 6.54 16.31 14.27
CA LEU A 76 7.01 15.64 15.50
C LEU A 76 8.07 14.57 15.23
N MET A 77 7.87 13.78 14.17
CA MET A 77 8.76 12.67 13.82
C MET A 77 10.12 13.11 13.29
N VAL A 78 10.28 14.35 12.80
CA VAL A 78 11.49 14.71 12.02
C VAL A 78 12.10 16.07 12.36
N GLU A 79 11.35 16.98 13.00
CA GLU A 79 11.85 18.30 13.42
C GLU A 79 12.50 18.23 14.81
N ASP A 80 13.56 19.00 15.02
CA ASP A 80 14.20 19.12 16.34
C ASP A 80 13.45 20.11 17.22
N LEU A 81 12.52 19.58 18.02
CA LEU A 81 11.66 20.36 18.91
C LEU A 81 12.17 20.29 20.36
N PRO A 82 12.26 21.42 21.08
CA PRO A 82 12.78 21.46 22.44
C PRO A 82 11.80 20.80 23.42
N GLY A 83 12.35 20.14 24.45
CA GLY A 83 11.56 19.57 25.54
C GLY A 83 10.90 18.22 25.24
N LEU A 84 11.03 17.69 24.03
CA LEU A 84 10.57 16.34 23.70
C LEU A 84 11.55 15.25 24.16
N PRO A 85 11.06 14.00 24.36
CA PRO A 85 11.91 12.83 24.54
C PRO A 85 12.85 12.58 23.36
N GLU A 86 13.73 11.58 23.51
CA GLU A 86 14.57 11.11 22.41
C GLU A 86 13.74 10.78 21.16
N LYS A 87 14.32 11.04 19.99
CA LYS A 87 13.60 10.97 18.70
C LYS A 87 12.99 9.58 18.45
N GLU A 88 13.66 8.52 18.92
CA GLU A 88 13.15 7.16 18.85
C GLU A 88 11.81 7.00 19.59
N VAL A 89 11.72 7.53 20.82
CA VAL A 89 10.50 7.47 21.64
C VAL A 89 9.36 8.22 20.96
N VAL A 90 9.65 9.41 20.40
CA VAL A 90 8.68 10.24 19.68
C VAL A 90 8.12 9.49 18.47
N ILE A 91 8.99 8.98 17.59
CA ILE A 91 8.57 8.27 16.38
C ILE A 91 7.75 7.02 16.72
N ASN A 92 8.21 6.23 17.70
CA ASN A 92 7.47 5.04 18.13
C ASN A 92 6.08 5.38 18.67
N THR A 93 5.98 6.40 19.52
CA THR A 93 4.70 6.87 20.08
C THR A 93 3.75 7.35 18.98
N VAL A 94 4.25 8.13 18.01
CA VAL A 94 3.45 8.59 16.87
C VAL A 94 2.94 7.40 16.05
N PHE A 95 3.77 6.40 15.77
CA PHE A 95 3.31 5.22 15.04
C PHE A 95 2.37 4.33 15.86
N ASP A 96 2.59 4.18 17.18
CA ASP A 96 1.65 3.46 18.06
C ASP A 96 0.29 4.14 18.04
N TYR A 97 0.24 5.47 17.96
CA TYR A 97 -0.98 6.21 17.70
C TYR A 97 -1.52 5.94 16.29
N LEU A 98 -0.79 6.25 15.21
CA LEU A 98 -1.31 6.18 13.84
C LEU A 98 -1.80 4.77 13.46
N LEU A 99 -1.10 3.72 13.88
CA LEU A 99 -1.37 2.35 13.46
C LEU A 99 -2.58 1.70 14.16
N VAL A 100 -3.18 2.33 15.18
CA VAL A 100 -4.45 1.86 15.75
C VAL A 100 -5.59 1.93 14.73
N SER A 101 -5.67 3.03 13.98
CA SER A 101 -6.63 3.21 12.89
C SER A 101 -5.98 4.08 11.80
N PRO A 102 -5.17 3.47 10.91
CA PRO A 102 -4.30 4.21 9.98
C PRO A 102 -5.03 5.24 9.13
N VAL A 103 -6.22 4.91 8.63
CA VAL A 103 -6.99 5.81 7.77
C VAL A 103 -7.64 6.93 8.60
N GLU A 104 -8.30 6.60 9.71
CA GLU A 104 -9.01 7.59 10.53
C GLU A 104 -8.04 8.54 11.25
N ARG A 105 -6.87 8.04 11.65
CA ARG A 105 -5.81 8.83 12.28
C ARG A 105 -4.90 9.54 11.27
N GLY A 106 -5.23 9.49 9.97
CA GLY A 106 -4.60 10.31 8.95
C GLY A 106 -3.19 9.89 8.54
N LEU A 107 -2.81 8.61 8.69
CA LEU A 107 -1.51 8.11 8.22
C LEU A 107 -1.22 8.50 6.76
N PRO A 108 -2.18 8.42 5.81
CA PRO A 108 -1.93 8.86 4.43
C PRO A 108 -1.45 10.31 4.32
N ASP A 109 -2.13 11.22 5.02
CA ASP A 109 -1.78 12.64 5.01
C ASP A 109 -0.47 12.92 5.75
N VAL A 110 -0.18 12.18 6.82
CA VAL A 110 1.10 12.26 7.54
C VAL A 110 2.25 11.86 6.62
N LEU A 111 2.12 10.77 5.87
CA LEU A 111 3.13 10.32 4.92
C LEU A 111 3.36 11.32 3.78
N GLN A 112 2.29 11.94 3.28
CA GLN A 112 2.40 12.98 2.27
C GLN A 112 3.13 14.24 2.79
N ASN A 113 2.83 14.65 4.03
CA ASN A 113 3.54 15.76 4.67
C ASN A 113 5.00 15.42 4.96
N LEU A 114 5.30 14.18 5.35
CA LEU A 114 6.66 13.70 5.54
C LEU A 114 7.49 13.79 4.24
N LEU A 115 6.91 13.40 3.10
CA LEU A 115 7.51 13.61 1.79
C LEU A 115 7.81 15.09 1.53
N SER A 116 6.85 15.98 1.79
CA SER A 116 7.06 17.42 1.62
C SER A 116 8.16 17.97 2.53
N ILE A 117 8.23 17.53 3.80
CA ILE A 117 9.29 17.94 4.73
C ILE A 117 10.66 17.46 4.25
N SER A 118 10.76 16.22 3.76
CA SER A 118 12.02 15.64 3.26
C SER A 118 12.65 16.43 2.10
N GLN A 119 11.83 17.20 1.36
CA GLN A 119 12.28 18.04 0.25
C GLN A 119 12.78 19.42 0.71
N MET A 120 12.46 19.83 1.94
CA MET A 120 12.73 21.17 2.48
C MET A 120 13.72 21.16 3.65
N ALA A 121 13.90 20.01 4.31
CA ALA A 121 14.73 19.86 5.49
C ALA A 121 15.58 18.59 5.42
N ILE A 122 16.76 18.64 6.05
CA ILE A 122 17.62 17.47 6.21
C ILE A 122 17.09 16.66 7.38
N ILE A 123 16.68 15.42 7.11
CA ILE A 123 16.20 14.48 8.13
C ILE A 123 17.34 13.49 8.44
N PRO A 124 17.69 13.27 9.72
CA PRO A 124 18.73 12.31 10.09
C PRO A 124 18.42 10.89 9.61
N CYS A 125 19.44 10.14 9.17
CA CYS A 125 19.26 8.75 8.73
C CYS A 125 18.65 7.85 9.81
N SER A 126 18.95 8.09 11.09
CA SER A 126 18.35 7.33 12.21
C SER A 126 16.81 7.45 12.23
N SER A 127 16.27 8.64 11.96
CA SER A 127 14.83 8.86 11.87
C SER A 127 14.23 8.12 10.68
N TYR A 128 14.87 8.18 9.51
CA TYR A 128 14.41 7.43 8.33
C TYR A 128 14.41 5.92 8.57
N ILE A 129 15.48 5.37 9.16
CA ILE A 129 15.58 3.93 9.45
C ILE A 129 14.41 3.50 10.32
N LEU A 130 14.12 4.24 11.39
CA LEU A 130 13.03 3.90 12.29
C LEU A 130 11.65 4.05 11.64
N ILE A 131 11.42 5.13 10.87
CA ILE A 131 10.18 5.33 10.11
C ILE A 131 9.94 4.17 9.15
N PHE A 132 10.94 3.80 8.35
CA PHE A 132 10.83 2.69 7.40
C PHE A 132 10.56 1.37 8.11
N GLN A 133 11.27 1.10 9.21
CA GLN A 133 11.06 -0.10 10.00
C GLN A 133 9.62 -0.20 10.52
N ARG A 134 9.08 0.88 11.09
CA ARG A 134 7.70 0.92 11.62
C ARG A 134 6.66 0.72 10.51
N LEU A 135 6.86 1.36 9.36
CA LEU A 135 5.97 1.21 8.21
C LEU A 135 5.98 -0.22 7.66
N PHE A 136 7.16 -0.81 7.47
CA PHE A 136 7.29 -2.16 6.91
C PHE A 136 6.83 -3.26 7.87
N GLN A 137 7.00 -3.07 9.17
CA GLN A 137 6.42 -3.97 10.18
C GLN A 137 4.89 -3.97 10.16
N ALA A 138 4.27 -2.82 9.85
CA ALA A 138 2.81 -2.70 9.81
C ALA A 138 2.18 -3.31 8.54
N LEU A 139 2.89 -3.29 7.40
CA LEU A 139 2.39 -3.69 6.08
C LEU A 139 1.47 -4.93 6.08
N PRO A 140 1.82 -6.08 6.69
CA PRO A 140 1.00 -7.29 6.60
C PRO A 140 -0.42 -7.17 7.20
N SER A 141 -0.65 -6.16 8.04
CA SER A 141 -1.93 -5.92 8.74
C SER A 141 -2.75 -4.78 8.15
N LEU A 142 -2.27 -4.12 7.10
CA LEU A 142 -2.89 -2.94 6.53
C LEU A 142 -3.82 -3.29 5.36
N PRO A 143 -4.79 -2.42 5.04
CA PRO A 143 -5.52 -2.50 3.78
C PRO A 143 -4.58 -2.29 2.57
N THR A 144 -4.91 -2.90 1.43
CA THR A 144 -4.10 -2.87 0.20
C THR A 144 -3.80 -1.45 -0.30
N GLU A 145 -4.74 -0.52 -0.13
CA GLU A 145 -4.58 0.88 -0.54
C GLU A 145 -3.49 1.57 0.29
N VAL A 146 -3.47 1.31 1.60
CA VAL A 146 -2.48 1.87 2.52
C VAL A 146 -1.11 1.20 2.31
N GLU A 147 -1.07 -0.10 2.05
CA GLU A 147 0.18 -0.80 1.68
C GLU A 147 0.82 -0.15 0.44
N THR A 148 0.02 0.09 -0.61
CA THR A 148 0.48 0.70 -1.86
C THR A 148 1.03 2.09 -1.62
N LEU A 149 0.34 2.89 -0.80
CA LEU A 149 0.80 4.23 -0.43
C LEU A 149 2.14 4.17 0.31
N ILE A 150 2.29 3.29 1.30
CA ILE A 150 3.54 3.13 2.06
C ILE A 150 4.69 2.76 1.13
N LEU A 151 4.49 1.79 0.23
CA LEU A 151 5.52 1.36 -0.71
C LEU A 151 5.93 2.51 -1.66
N HIS A 152 4.96 3.30 -2.15
CA HIS A 152 5.26 4.47 -2.98
C HIS A 152 6.03 5.54 -2.20
N THR A 153 5.52 5.96 -1.04
CA THR A 153 6.13 7.01 -0.22
C THR A 153 7.54 6.63 0.22
N THR A 154 7.77 5.41 0.67
CA THR A 154 9.12 4.95 1.05
C THR A 154 10.06 4.87 -0.15
N GLY A 155 9.57 4.48 -1.33
CA GLY A 155 10.33 4.55 -2.58
C GLY A 155 10.78 5.97 -2.93
N GLU A 156 9.87 6.94 -2.83
CA GLU A 156 10.17 8.35 -3.08
C GLU A 156 11.11 8.94 -2.03
N LEU A 157 10.90 8.63 -0.75
CA LEU A 157 11.79 9.07 0.34
C LEU A 157 13.21 8.52 0.13
N LYS A 158 13.35 7.24 -0.22
CA LYS A 158 14.65 6.62 -0.53
C LYS A 158 15.33 7.34 -1.71
N GLN A 159 14.57 7.68 -2.75
CA GLN A 159 15.10 8.31 -3.95
C GLN A 159 15.39 9.80 -3.80
N ASN A 160 14.70 10.55 -2.93
CA ASN A 160 14.80 12.01 -2.91
C ASN A 160 15.27 12.58 -1.58
N GLY A 161 14.92 11.95 -0.46
CA GLY A 161 15.22 12.45 0.88
C GLY A 161 16.33 11.70 1.63
N ALA A 162 16.53 10.41 1.33
CA ALA A 162 17.35 9.49 2.12
C ALA A 162 18.41 8.73 1.28
N ARG A 163 18.87 9.33 0.17
CA ARG A 163 19.75 8.67 -0.82
C ARG A 163 20.98 7.99 -0.23
N ASP A 164 21.60 8.62 0.76
CA ASP A 164 22.87 8.16 1.35
C ASP A 164 22.66 7.32 2.63
N CYS A 165 21.42 7.04 3.01
CA CYS A 165 21.10 6.25 4.19
C CYS A 165 21.03 4.75 3.85
N SER A 166 21.56 3.91 4.75
CA SER A 166 21.31 2.47 4.69
C SER A 166 19.93 2.17 5.29
N LEU A 167 18.92 2.14 4.42
CA LEU A 167 17.52 1.96 4.81
C LEU A 167 17.12 0.49 4.83
N PRO A 168 16.16 0.10 5.70
CA PRO A 168 15.48 -1.19 5.58
C PRO A 168 14.88 -1.35 4.19
N GLU A 169 14.88 -2.57 3.67
CA GLU A 169 14.16 -2.92 2.43
C GLU A 169 12.74 -3.41 2.77
N PRO A 170 11.75 -3.19 1.90
CA PRO A 170 10.41 -3.69 2.12
C PRO A 170 10.38 -5.22 2.14
N PRO A 171 9.51 -5.84 2.95
CA PRO A 171 9.27 -7.28 2.89
C PRO A 171 8.80 -7.67 1.49
N THR A 172 9.48 -8.64 0.90
CA THR A 172 9.28 -9.00 -0.52
C THR A 172 7.93 -9.65 -0.78
N CYS A 173 7.51 -10.56 0.12
CA CYS A 173 6.23 -11.26 0.04
C CYS A 173 5.52 -11.15 1.38
N LEU A 174 4.36 -10.48 1.38
CA LEU A 174 3.56 -10.27 2.59
C LEU A 174 2.78 -11.53 2.95
N VAL A 175 2.57 -11.74 4.25
CA VAL A 175 1.73 -12.81 4.78
C VAL A 175 0.73 -12.21 5.75
N THR A 176 -0.55 -12.26 5.40
CA THR A 176 -1.63 -11.74 6.25
C THR A 176 -1.70 -12.53 7.56
N PRO A 177 -1.50 -11.92 8.74
CA PRO A 177 -1.67 -12.62 10.01
C PRO A 177 -3.16 -12.89 10.26
N VAL A 178 -3.52 -14.12 10.62
CA VAL A 178 -4.92 -14.49 10.90
C VAL A 178 -5.08 -14.90 12.34
N ASN A 179 -5.92 -14.17 13.08
CA ASN A 179 -6.38 -14.59 14.40
C ASN A 179 -7.85 -14.99 14.32
N ALA A 180 -8.10 -16.30 14.16
CA ALA A 180 -9.45 -16.84 13.98
C ALA A 180 -10.40 -16.46 15.13
N THR A 181 -9.90 -16.39 16.37
CA THR A 181 -10.71 -15.99 17.53
C THR A 181 -11.19 -14.54 17.42
N ARG A 182 -10.30 -13.63 16.98
CA ARG A 182 -10.67 -12.22 16.75
C ARG A 182 -11.61 -12.08 15.56
N VAL A 183 -11.29 -12.72 14.44
CA VAL A 183 -12.09 -12.69 13.20
C VAL A 183 -13.49 -13.25 13.45
N CYS A 184 -13.65 -14.25 14.31
CA CYS A 184 -14.93 -14.88 14.60
C CYS A 184 -15.61 -14.37 15.88
N SER A 185 -15.13 -13.28 16.46
CA SER A 185 -15.77 -12.65 17.61
C SER A 185 -17.18 -12.20 17.24
N GLY A 186 -18.17 -12.60 18.05
CA GLY A 186 -19.59 -12.28 17.83
C GLY A 186 -20.31 -13.16 16.79
N VAL A 187 -19.63 -14.15 16.19
CA VAL A 187 -20.26 -15.08 15.23
C VAL A 187 -20.62 -16.40 15.91
N ASN A 188 -21.89 -16.80 15.84
CA ASN A 188 -22.36 -18.05 16.43
C ASN A 188 -21.86 -19.25 15.61
N SER A 189 -20.71 -19.82 16.01
CA SER A 189 -20.00 -20.87 15.26
C SER A 189 -20.67 -22.25 15.34
N ASN A 190 -21.62 -22.41 16.26
CA ASN A 190 -22.30 -23.69 16.57
C ASN A 190 -23.56 -23.96 15.73
N GLU A 191 -23.92 -23.10 14.77
CA GLU A 191 -25.04 -23.37 13.87
C GLU A 191 -24.64 -24.36 12.77
N THR A 192 -24.69 -25.64 13.11
CA THR A 192 -24.64 -26.80 12.19
C THR A 192 -25.75 -26.81 11.13
N LEU A 193 -26.64 -25.80 11.10
CA LEU A 193 -27.83 -25.69 10.26
C LEU A 193 -27.66 -24.82 9.01
N LEU A 194 -26.48 -24.23 8.80
CA LEU A 194 -26.23 -23.34 7.67
C LEU A 194 -25.82 -24.07 6.38
N SER A 195 -25.46 -25.36 6.42
CA SER A 195 -24.91 -26.09 5.28
C SER A 195 -25.90 -26.36 4.14
N ALA A 196 -27.21 -26.39 4.38
CA ALA A 196 -28.20 -26.57 3.29
C ALA A 196 -28.69 -25.23 2.69
N GLY A 197 -28.92 -24.21 3.53
CA GLY A 197 -29.41 -22.90 3.11
C GLY A 197 -28.33 -22.01 2.47
N LEU A 198 -27.09 -22.08 2.96
CA LEU A 198 -25.96 -21.34 2.37
C LEU A 198 -25.49 -21.92 1.04
N VAL A 199 -25.72 -23.22 0.81
CA VAL A 199 -25.36 -23.92 -0.42
C VAL A 199 -26.35 -23.59 -1.54
N SER A 200 -27.63 -23.35 -1.22
CA SER A 200 -28.67 -23.00 -2.19
C SER A 200 -28.67 -21.51 -2.58
N ALA A 201 -28.17 -20.62 -1.72
CA ALA A 201 -28.02 -19.19 -2.01
C ALA A 201 -26.72 -18.62 -1.43
N PRO A 202 -25.56 -18.83 -2.08
CA PRO A 202 -24.24 -18.43 -1.58
C PRO A 202 -24.14 -16.95 -1.20
N CYS A 203 -24.88 -16.11 -1.89
CA CYS A 203 -24.77 -14.65 -1.80
C CYS A 203 -25.66 -14.04 -0.72
N SER A 204 -26.45 -14.85 -0.02
CA SER A 204 -27.44 -14.37 0.96
C SER A 204 -26.87 -14.10 2.35
N ALA A 205 -25.68 -14.64 2.65
CA ALA A 205 -25.07 -14.54 3.97
C ALA A 205 -23.77 -13.74 3.97
N ASP A 206 -23.39 -13.30 5.17
CA ASP A 206 -22.16 -12.58 5.42
C ASP A 206 -20.93 -13.49 5.25
N LEU A 207 -19.87 -13.00 4.61
CA LEU A 207 -18.67 -13.80 4.36
C LEU A 207 -17.98 -14.21 5.66
N GLN A 208 -18.07 -13.39 6.71
CA GLN A 208 -17.53 -13.71 8.03
C GLN A 208 -18.23 -14.96 8.61
N GLN A 209 -19.54 -15.14 8.33
CA GLN A 209 -20.27 -16.35 8.73
C GLN A 209 -19.70 -17.60 8.07
N TYR A 210 -19.38 -17.55 6.76
CA TYR A 210 -18.72 -18.67 6.07
C TYR A 210 -17.33 -18.95 6.63
N ALA A 211 -16.53 -17.90 6.84
CA ALA A 211 -15.18 -18.04 7.39
C ALA A 211 -15.19 -18.64 8.81
N CYS A 212 -16.23 -18.38 9.61
CA CYS A 212 -16.33 -18.82 11.00
C CYS A 212 -17.12 -20.10 11.23
N SER A 213 -17.83 -20.62 10.22
CA SER A 213 -18.60 -21.87 10.31
C SER A 213 -17.82 -23.11 9.84
N SER A 214 -18.42 -24.30 9.97
CA SER A 214 -17.93 -25.54 9.34
C SER A 214 -18.35 -25.58 7.87
N LEU A 215 -17.44 -26.00 6.99
CA LEU A 215 -17.66 -26.08 5.53
C LEU A 215 -17.88 -27.52 5.04
N THR A 216 -18.47 -28.39 5.85
CA THR A 216 -18.78 -29.78 5.46
C THR A 216 -19.70 -29.81 4.23
N GLY A 217 -19.25 -30.49 3.17
CA GLY A 217 -19.97 -30.60 1.90
C GLY A 217 -19.84 -29.38 0.98
N PHE A 218 -18.99 -28.41 1.32
CA PHE A 218 -18.77 -27.22 0.52
C PHE A 218 -17.98 -27.55 -0.75
N THR A 219 -18.53 -27.21 -1.92
CA THR A 219 -17.96 -27.58 -3.22
C THR A 219 -17.24 -26.41 -3.90
N ALA A 220 -16.42 -26.72 -4.91
CA ALA A 220 -15.80 -25.71 -5.78
C ALA A 220 -16.84 -24.78 -6.43
N GLY A 221 -18.01 -25.31 -6.80
CA GLY A 221 -19.10 -24.51 -7.36
C GLY A 221 -19.70 -23.52 -6.34
N ASN A 222 -19.78 -23.90 -5.06
CA ASN A 222 -20.25 -23.00 -4.01
C ASN A 222 -19.27 -21.84 -3.79
N LEU A 223 -17.98 -22.14 -3.72
CA LEU A 223 -16.94 -21.11 -3.57
C LEU A 223 -16.88 -20.18 -4.79
N ALA A 224 -16.97 -20.73 -6.00
CA ALA A 224 -17.04 -19.92 -7.22
C ALA A 224 -18.29 -19.01 -7.23
N GLY A 225 -19.43 -19.52 -6.75
CA GLY A 225 -20.64 -18.75 -6.55
C GLY A 225 -20.45 -17.59 -5.56
N LEU A 226 -19.77 -17.84 -4.43
CA LEU A 226 -19.40 -16.78 -3.47
C LEU A 226 -18.49 -15.72 -4.10
N LEU A 227 -17.40 -16.14 -4.76
CA LEU A 227 -16.50 -15.22 -5.45
C LEU A 227 -17.29 -14.33 -6.43
N LYS A 228 -18.20 -14.92 -7.21
CA LYS A 228 -19.01 -14.22 -8.20
C LYS A 228 -19.83 -13.07 -7.60
N CYS A 229 -20.50 -13.29 -6.48
CA CYS A 229 -21.34 -12.24 -5.91
C CYS A 229 -20.60 -11.30 -4.97
N GLN A 230 -19.65 -11.79 -4.17
CA GLN A 230 -18.96 -10.93 -3.22
C GLN A 230 -18.05 -9.92 -3.93
N LEU A 231 -17.38 -10.33 -5.00
CA LEU A 231 -16.50 -9.44 -5.80
C LEU A 231 -17.26 -8.40 -6.64
N SER A 232 -18.57 -8.59 -6.85
CA SER A 232 -19.47 -7.63 -7.49
C SER A 232 -20.35 -6.88 -6.48
N SER A 233 -20.28 -7.20 -5.19
CA SER A 233 -21.10 -6.59 -4.15
C SER A 233 -20.55 -5.22 -3.72
N SER A 234 -21.36 -4.44 -2.99
CA SER A 234 -20.89 -3.22 -2.34
C SER A 234 -20.15 -3.47 -1.02
N ARG A 235 -20.14 -4.70 -0.52
CA ARG A 235 -19.50 -5.07 0.75
C ARG A 235 -18.02 -5.37 0.51
N SER A 236 -17.17 -4.87 1.40
CA SER A 236 -15.74 -5.19 1.44
C SER A 236 -15.46 -6.01 2.69
N TYR A 237 -14.59 -7.02 2.57
CA TYR A 237 -14.16 -7.88 3.67
C TYR A 237 -12.64 -7.86 3.75
N SER A 238 -12.10 -7.93 4.97
CA SER A 238 -10.66 -7.91 5.18
C SER A 238 -9.96 -9.16 4.61
N LYS A 239 -8.67 -9.01 4.28
CA LYS A 239 -7.78 -10.13 3.91
C LYS A 239 -7.86 -11.29 4.92
N GLU A 240 -8.02 -11.00 6.21
CA GLU A 240 -8.13 -12.00 7.27
C GLU A 240 -9.35 -12.92 7.11
N ILE A 241 -10.51 -12.36 6.76
CA ILE A 241 -11.75 -13.12 6.53
C ILE A 241 -11.57 -14.02 5.30
N TRP A 242 -11.08 -13.45 4.19
CA TRP A 242 -10.80 -14.21 2.97
C TRP A 242 -9.79 -15.33 3.19
N LYS A 243 -8.70 -15.04 3.91
CA LYS A 243 -7.66 -16.03 4.22
C LYS A 243 -8.18 -17.14 5.11
N LEU A 244 -8.98 -16.83 6.12
CA LEU A 244 -9.61 -17.85 6.97
C LEU A 244 -10.55 -18.75 6.13
N LEU A 245 -11.40 -18.16 5.27
CA LEU A 245 -12.29 -18.90 4.40
C LEU A 245 -11.53 -19.81 3.42
N PHE A 246 -10.56 -19.27 2.67
CA PHE A 246 -9.81 -20.05 1.68
C PHE A 246 -8.91 -21.10 2.31
N THR A 247 -8.43 -20.88 3.54
CA THR A 247 -7.69 -21.91 4.28
C THR A 247 -8.60 -23.08 4.64
N LYS A 248 -9.85 -22.82 5.06
CA LYS A 248 -10.84 -23.89 5.30
C LYS A 248 -11.32 -24.57 4.02
N ALA A 249 -11.46 -23.81 2.94
CA ALA A 249 -11.90 -24.31 1.63
C ALA A 249 -10.72 -24.70 0.72
N ASN A 250 -9.55 -24.98 1.28
CA ASN A 250 -8.30 -25.14 0.53
C ASN A 250 -8.40 -26.22 -0.55
N ASP A 251 -9.09 -27.33 -0.27
CA ASP A 251 -9.18 -28.48 -1.18
C ASP A 251 -10.04 -28.22 -2.42
N VAL A 252 -10.92 -27.20 -2.37
CA VAL A 252 -11.83 -26.85 -3.46
C VAL A 252 -11.48 -25.53 -4.14
N LEU A 253 -10.48 -24.79 -3.62
CA LEU A 253 -10.12 -23.47 -4.11
C LEU A 253 -9.68 -23.48 -5.58
N ASP A 254 -8.86 -24.44 -6.00
CA ASP A 254 -8.34 -24.49 -7.38
C ASP A 254 -9.47 -24.70 -8.39
N GLY A 255 -10.36 -25.66 -8.12
CA GLY A 255 -11.55 -25.88 -8.93
C GLY A 255 -12.48 -24.64 -8.94
N ALA A 256 -12.60 -23.95 -7.81
CA ALA A 256 -13.41 -22.74 -7.73
C ALA A 256 -12.85 -21.59 -8.57
N LEU A 257 -11.52 -21.41 -8.57
CA LEU A 257 -10.85 -20.38 -9.39
C LEU A 257 -11.05 -20.64 -10.89
N ILE A 258 -10.97 -21.91 -11.34
CA ILE A 258 -11.26 -22.27 -12.74
C ILE A 258 -12.72 -21.95 -13.11
N ILE A 259 -13.67 -22.38 -12.26
CA ILE A 259 -15.10 -22.13 -12.49
C ILE A 259 -15.38 -20.63 -12.54
N PHE A 260 -14.82 -19.87 -11.60
CA PHE A 260 -14.95 -18.41 -11.57
C PHE A 260 -14.34 -17.76 -12.81
N SER A 261 -13.11 -18.15 -13.17
CA SER A 261 -12.36 -17.59 -14.30
C SER A 261 -13.10 -17.76 -15.62
N SER A 262 -13.66 -18.95 -15.87
CA SER A 262 -14.48 -19.21 -17.07
C SER A 262 -15.80 -18.43 -17.07
N ALA A 263 -16.39 -18.16 -15.91
CA ALA A 263 -17.66 -17.43 -15.79
C ALA A 263 -17.49 -15.91 -15.76
N ALA A 264 -16.30 -15.39 -15.46
CA ALA A 264 -16.08 -13.98 -15.17
C ALA A 264 -16.36 -13.04 -16.36
N ALA A 265 -16.04 -13.48 -17.58
CA ALA A 265 -16.30 -12.70 -18.79
C ALA A 265 -17.79 -12.43 -19.05
N ASN A 266 -18.68 -13.26 -18.49
CA ASN A 266 -20.13 -13.20 -18.72
C ASN A 266 -20.88 -12.60 -17.51
N MET A 267 -20.19 -11.93 -16.59
CA MET A 267 -20.84 -11.28 -15.46
C MET A 267 -21.58 -10.01 -15.89
N SER A 268 -22.79 -9.82 -15.37
CA SER A 268 -23.62 -8.63 -15.63
C SER A 268 -23.14 -7.37 -14.90
N GLN A 269 -22.35 -7.54 -13.83
CA GLN A 269 -21.78 -6.44 -13.05
C GLN A 269 -20.26 -6.54 -13.09
N PRO A 270 -19.54 -5.42 -13.24
CA PRO A 270 -18.09 -5.42 -13.25
C PRO A 270 -17.56 -5.80 -11.88
N ILE A 271 -16.37 -6.38 -11.88
CA ILE A 271 -15.67 -6.74 -10.65
C ILE A 271 -15.07 -5.47 -10.03
N ARG A 272 -15.19 -5.30 -8.71
CA ARG A 272 -14.65 -4.14 -8.00
C ARG A 272 -13.17 -4.31 -7.66
N GLY A 273 -12.31 -3.46 -8.22
CA GLY A 273 -10.86 -3.64 -8.16
C GLY A 273 -10.25 -3.67 -6.75
N ASP A 274 -10.79 -2.88 -5.81
CA ASP A 274 -10.38 -2.84 -4.40
C ASP A 274 -10.59 -4.20 -3.72
N VAL A 275 -11.78 -4.78 -3.88
CA VAL A 275 -12.13 -6.09 -3.28
C VAL A 275 -11.34 -7.22 -3.95
N VAL A 276 -11.12 -7.15 -5.27
CA VAL A 276 -10.38 -8.18 -6.02
C VAL A 276 -8.92 -8.24 -5.60
N SER A 277 -8.30 -7.08 -5.35
CA SER A 277 -6.89 -7.03 -4.96
C SER A 277 -6.63 -7.81 -3.67
N GLN A 278 -7.48 -7.64 -2.65
CA GLN A 278 -7.39 -8.35 -1.38
C GLN A 278 -7.56 -9.87 -1.55
N VAL A 279 -8.51 -10.29 -2.40
CA VAL A 279 -8.74 -11.70 -2.70
C VAL A 279 -7.55 -12.30 -3.44
N LEU A 280 -7.01 -11.59 -4.42
CA LEU A 280 -5.86 -12.04 -5.19
C LEU A 280 -4.59 -12.12 -4.32
N ASP A 281 -4.39 -11.20 -3.38
CA ASP A 281 -3.27 -11.28 -2.42
C ASP A 281 -3.33 -12.56 -1.59
N VAL A 282 -4.51 -12.89 -1.04
CA VAL A 282 -4.71 -14.12 -0.27
C VAL A 282 -4.52 -15.37 -1.14
N ILE A 283 -4.99 -15.35 -2.39
CA ILE A 283 -4.72 -16.44 -3.34
C ILE A 283 -3.21 -16.56 -3.59
N GLY A 284 -2.52 -15.43 -3.75
CA GLY A 284 -1.07 -15.33 -3.84
C GLY A 284 -0.37 -16.07 -2.69
N GLU A 285 -0.75 -15.73 -1.47
CA GLU A 285 -0.21 -16.36 -0.25
C GLU A 285 -0.47 -17.88 -0.19
N LEU A 286 -1.66 -18.34 -0.60
CA LEU A 286 -2.05 -19.75 -0.48
C LEU A 286 -1.62 -20.62 -1.65
N ARG A 287 -1.31 -20.03 -2.82
CA ARG A 287 -1.01 -20.75 -4.06
C ARG A 287 0.31 -20.35 -4.67
N LEU A 288 0.54 -19.06 -4.91
CA LEU A 288 1.75 -18.61 -5.60
C LEU A 288 3.01 -18.83 -4.76
N GLU A 289 2.91 -18.66 -3.44
CA GLU A 289 4.05 -18.92 -2.53
C GLU A 289 4.42 -20.41 -2.39
N ARG A 290 3.55 -21.33 -2.82
CA ARG A 290 3.83 -22.78 -2.81
C ARG A 290 4.49 -23.26 -4.11
N ILE A 291 4.61 -22.39 -5.11
CA ILE A 291 5.24 -22.72 -6.40
C ILE A 291 6.75 -22.81 -6.20
N SER A 292 7.34 -23.93 -6.62
CA SER A 292 8.79 -24.12 -6.53
C SER A 292 9.55 -23.15 -7.44
N PRO A 293 10.82 -22.80 -7.12
CA PRO A 293 11.63 -21.92 -7.97
C PRO A 293 11.77 -22.39 -9.41
N ASP A 294 11.73 -23.70 -9.68
CA ASP A 294 11.84 -24.25 -11.04
C ASP A 294 10.52 -24.12 -11.81
N GLN A 295 9.39 -24.28 -11.14
CA GLN A 295 8.07 -24.10 -11.76
C GLN A 295 7.81 -22.64 -12.15
N TRP A 296 8.42 -21.67 -11.48
CA TRP A 296 8.40 -20.27 -11.93
C TRP A 296 9.09 -20.04 -13.28
N ARG A 297 9.92 -20.98 -13.74
CA ARG A 297 10.54 -20.97 -15.08
C ARG A 297 9.77 -21.81 -16.11
N ASP A 298 8.84 -22.65 -15.66
CA ASP A 298 8.03 -23.50 -16.53
C ASP A 298 6.91 -22.68 -17.20
N LEU A 299 7.14 -22.30 -18.46
CA LEU A 299 6.23 -21.48 -19.22
C LEU A 299 4.83 -22.12 -19.38
N PRO A 300 4.68 -23.39 -19.80
CA PRO A 300 3.38 -24.07 -19.81
C PRO A 300 2.63 -24.00 -18.47
N PHE A 301 3.34 -24.23 -17.36
CA PHE A 301 2.74 -24.16 -16.03
C PHE A 301 2.25 -22.74 -15.70
N ILE A 302 3.09 -21.73 -15.89
CA ILE A 302 2.75 -20.32 -15.62
C ILE A 302 1.62 -19.84 -16.54
N SER A 303 1.63 -20.24 -17.81
CA SER A 303 0.58 -19.91 -18.77
C SER A 303 -0.76 -20.48 -18.36
N MET A 304 -0.79 -21.74 -17.93
CA MET A 304 -2.00 -22.37 -17.42
C MET A 304 -2.49 -21.65 -16.15
N LEU A 305 -1.60 -21.40 -15.18
CA LEU A 305 -1.92 -20.73 -13.92
C LEU A 305 -2.54 -19.35 -14.14
N LEU A 306 -1.88 -18.50 -14.93
CA LEU A 306 -2.34 -17.14 -15.17
C LEU A 306 -3.55 -17.10 -16.10
N GLY A 307 -3.52 -17.86 -17.19
CA GLY A 307 -4.56 -17.85 -18.21
C GLY A 307 -5.86 -18.53 -17.77
N GLN A 308 -5.78 -19.65 -17.04
CA GLN A 308 -6.98 -20.43 -16.67
C GLN A 308 -7.47 -20.12 -15.26
N TYR A 309 -6.58 -19.92 -14.28
CA TYR A 309 -7.01 -19.76 -12.88
C TYR A 309 -7.17 -18.30 -12.50
N LEU A 310 -6.22 -17.44 -12.89
CA LEU A 310 -6.10 -16.09 -12.32
C LEU A 310 -6.46 -14.95 -13.28
N LYS A 311 -6.73 -15.23 -14.56
CA LYS A 311 -6.90 -14.21 -15.61
C LYS A 311 -7.79 -13.03 -15.24
N PRO A 312 -9.00 -13.22 -14.65
CA PRO A 312 -9.86 -12.09 -14.31
C PRO A 312 -9.32 -11.24 -13.15
N PHE A 313 -8.41 -11.78 -12.34
CA PHE A 313 -7.83 -11.11 -11.19
C PHE A 313 -6.58 -10.29 -11.55
N LEU A 314 -5.83 -10.70 -12.58
CA LEU A 314 -4.50 -10.15 -12.90
C LEU A 314 -4.45 -8.62 -13.01
N PRO A 315 -5.44 -7.94 -13.63
CA PRO A 315 -5.41 -6.48 -13.72
C PRO A 315 -5.50 -5.76 -12.37
N PHE A 316 -5.87 -6.46 -11.30
CA PHE A 316 -6.08 -5.91 -9.96
C PHE A 316 -5.02 -6.37 -8.96
N ALA A 317 -3.90 -6.92 -9.43
CA ALA A 317 -2.78 -7.29 -8.56
C ALA A 317 -2.30 -6.09 -7.72
N SER A 318 -2.16 -6.30 -6.41
CA SER A 318 -1.64 -5.28 -5.51
C SER A 318 -0.16 -5.01 -5.77
N SER A 319 0.31 -3.83 -5.35
CA SER A 319 1.73 -3.50 -5.36
C SER A 319 2.59 -4.52 -4.61
N SER A 320 2.10 -5.01 -3.47
CA SER A 320 2.76 -6.04 -2.67
C SER A 320 2.90 -7.37 -3.41
N LEU A 321 1.84 -7.82 -4.11
CA LEU A 321 1.86 -9.05 -4.88
C LEU A 321 2.74 -8.93 -6.14
N LEU A 322 2.71 -7.78 -6.81
CA LEU A 322 3.58 -7.48 -7.95
C LEU A 322 5.06 -7.53 -7.54
N LEU A 323 5.39 -6.91 -6.40
CA LEU A 323 6.73 -6.94 -5.81
C LEU A 323 7.17 -8.36 -5.43
N CYS A 324 6.26 -9.13 -4.82
CA CYS A 324 6.52 -10.52 -4.50
C CYS A 324 6.77 -11.35 -5.76
N THR A 325 5.95 -11.18 -6.79
CA THR A 325 6.05 -11.94 -8.05
C THR A 325 7.33 -11.61 -8.81
N SER A 326 7.76 -10.35 -8.84
CA SER A 326 9.01 -9.95 -9.51
C SER A 326 10.26 -10.51 -8.84
N SER A 327 10.18 -10.85 -7.55
CA SER A 327 11.28 -11.50 -6.81
C SER A 327 11.41 -12.99 -7.08
N LYS A 328 10.41 -13.62 -7.71
CA LYS A 328 10.42 -15.06 -8.00
C LYS A 328 11.48 -15.39 -9.05
N ASN A 329 11.83 -16.66 -9.15
CA ASN A 329 12.86 -17.16 -10.06
C ASN A 329 12.37 -17.22 -11.52
N LEU A 330 11.88 -16.11 -12.07
CA LEU A 330 11.39 -16.03 -13.43
C LEU A 330 12.57 -16.00 -14.42
N SER A 331 12.43 -16.71 -15.54
CA SER A 331 13.20 -16.46 -16.75
C SER A 331 12.68 -15.21 -17.47
N CYS A 332 13.47 -14.63 -18.38
CA CYS A 332 12.96 -13.56 -19.25
C CYS A 332 11.72 -13.98 -20.03
N GLN A 333 11.66 -15.22 -20.50
CA GLN A 333 10.51 -15.73 -21.26
C GLN A 333 9.24 -15.80 -20.40
N THR A 334 9.34 -16.34 -19.19
CA THR A 334 8.20 -16.38 -18.26
C THR A 334 7.79 -14.97 -17.84
N TYR A 335 8.73 -14.09 -17.50
CA TYR A 335 8.43 -12.69 -17.19
C TYR A 335 7.66 -11.98 -18.32
N GLN A 336 8.14 -12.08 -19.55
CA GLN A 336 7.50 -11.48 -20.74
C GLN A 336 6.10 -12.07 -20.96
N HIS A 337 5.91 -13.35 -20.66
CA HIS A 337 4.59 -13.97 -20.73
C HIS A 337 3.63 -13.43 -19.66
N ILE A 338 4.06 -13.33 -18.40
CA ILE A 338 3.26 -12.71 -17.32
C ILE A 338 2.82 -11.31 -17.75
N LEU A 339 3.76 -10.50 -18.24
CA LEU A 339 3.49 -9.14 -18.72
C LEU A 339 2.42 -9.11 -19.82
N SER A 340 2.44 -10.08 -20.74
CA SER A 340 1.48 -10.17 -21.84
C SER A 340 0.06 -10.55 -21.42
N GLU A 341 -0.11 -11.23 -20.28
CA GLU A 341 -1.42 -11.63 -19.76
C GLU A 341 -2.13 -10.49 -18.98
N VAL A 342 -1.39 -9.46 -18.56
CA VAL A 342 -1.95 -8.32 -17.81
C VAL A 342 -2.39 -7.22 -18.77
N THR A 343 -3.70 -6.98 -18.82
CA THR A 343 -4.26 -5.87 -19.61
C THR A 343 -4.08 -4.55 -18.85
N LEU A 344 -3.60 -3.51 -19.56
CA LEU A 344 -3.56 -2.15 -19.02
C LEU A 344 -4.97 -1.58 -18.92
N LEU A 345 -5.41 -1.23 -17.70
CA LEU A 345 -6.76 -0.69 -17.46
C LEU A 345 -6.79 0.81 -17.20
N ASN A 346 -5.82 1.34 -16.46
CA ASN A 346 -5.73 2.74 -16.10
C ASN A 346 -4.29 3.11 -15.71
N GLU A 347 -4.03 4.40 -15.57
CA GLU A 347 -2.69 4.90 -15.27
C GLU A 347 -2.14 4.43 -13.92
N THR A 348 -2.98 4.34 -12.88
CA THR A 348 -2.55 3.89 -11.55
C THR A 348 -2.06 2.45 -11.58
N GLN A 349 -2.84 1.57 -12.19
CA GLN A 349 -2.48 0.16 -12.40
C GLN A 349 -1.20 0.05 -13.24
N GLY A 350 -1.09 0.86 -14.30
CA GLY A 350 0.09 0.86 -15.16
C GLY A 350 1.36 1.31 -14.44
N ARG A 351 1.28 2.37 -13.62
CA ARG A 351 2.39 2.83 -12.77
C ARG A 351 2.78 1.78 -11.72
N ASN A 352 1.81 1.12 -11.10
CA ASN A 352 2.08 0.04 -10.13
C ASN A 352 2.78 -1.15 -10.80
N MET A 353 2.34 -1.56 -12.00
CA MET A 353 2.99 -2.62 -12.78
C MET A 353 4.46 -2.28 -13.08
N VAL A 354 4.73 -1.03 -13.47
CA VAL A 354 6.09 -0.54 -13.71
C VAL A 354 6.93 -0.59 -12.44
N ASN A 355 6.45 0.03 -11.37
CA ASN A 355 7.22 0.25 -10.15
C ASN A 355 7.45 -1.01 -9.32
N PHE A 356 6.48 -1.93 -9.31
CA PHE A 356 6.50 -3.09 -8.41
C PHE A 356 6.75 -4.42 -9.13
N PHE A 357 6.57 -4.51 -10.45
CA PHE A 357 6.84 -5.74 -11.19
C PHE A 357 7.97 -5.60 -12.22
N ILE A 358 7.81 -4.71 -13.18
CA ILE A 358 8.69 -4.57 -14.36
C ILE A 358 10.09 -4.11 -13.95
N LEU A 359 10.20 -2.95 -13.29
CA LEU A 359 11.50 -2.40 -12.91
C LEU A 359 12.23 -3.27 -11.89
N PRO A 360 11.58 -3.78 -10.81
CA PRO A 360 12.25 -4.68 -9.88
C PRO A 360 12.80 -5.95 -10.55
N PHE A 361 12.05 -6.55 -11.49
CA PHE A 361 12.52 -7.72 -12.21
C PHE A 361 13.69 -7.39 -13.15
N LEU A 362 13.55 -6.36 -13.99
CA LEU A 362 14.55 -6.05 -15.01
C LEU A 362 15.87 -5.51 -14.42
N ARG A 363 15.84 -4.88 -13.24
CA ARG A 363 17.01 -4.33 -12.54
C ARG A 363 17.76 -5.35 -11.68
N ARG A 364 17.33 -6.62 -11.66
CA ARG A 364 17.99 -7.67 -10.91
C ARG A 364 19.46 -7.82 -11.33
N ASN A 365 20.33 -8.19 -10.39
CA ASN A 365 21.74 -8.37 -10.65
C ASN A 365 22.05 -9.80 -11.15
N THR A 366 21.49 -10.16 -12.31
CA THR A 366 21.72 -11.47 -12.97
C THR A 366 22.35 -11.30 -14.34
N THR A 367 22.90 -12.37 -14.91
CA THR A 367 23.55 -12.34 -16.23
C THR A 367 22.60 -11.99 -17.37
N ASP A 368 21.30 -12.23 -17.19
CA ASP A 368 20.22 -11.92 -18.13
C ASP A 368 19.41 -10.69 -17.68
N ALA A 369 19.99 -9.82 -16.84
CA ALA A 369 19.39 -8.57 -16.41
C ALA A 369 18.92 -7.73 -17.61
N GLY A 370 17.79 -7.04 -17.43
CA GLY A 370 17.14 -6.26 -18.49
C GLY A 370 16.60 -7.08 -19.66
N CYS A 371 16.79 -8.40 -19.71
CA CYS A 371 16.34 -9.28 -20.79
C CYS A 371 16.79 -8.80 -22.18
N VAL A 372 17.96 -8.17 -22.26
CA VAL A 372 18.48 -7.51 -23.48
C VAL A 372 18.69 -8.52 -24.61
N SER A 373 19.20 -9.71 -24.29
CA SER A 373 19.49 -10.77 -25.27
C SER A 373 18.25 -11.41 -25.92
N THR A 374 17.04 -11.08 -25.45
CA THR A 374 15.80 -11.63 -25.99
C THR A 374 15.25 -10.84 -27.20
N ALA A 375 15.92 -9.78 -27.61
CA ALA A 375 15.49 -8.87 -28.67
C ALA A 375 16.65 -8.50 -29.61
N ASN A 376 16.33 -8.28 -30.89
CA ASN A 376 17.31 -7.92 -31.91
C ASN A 376 17.53 -6.41 -32.03
N ASN A 377 16.61 -5.59 -31.50
CA ASN A 377 16.69 -4.13 -31.55
C ASN A 377 15.90 -3.48 -30.39
N SER A 378 16.08 -2.17 -30.23
CA SER A 378 15.47 -1.37 -29.16
C SER A 378 13.94 -1.40 -29.14
N VAL A 379 13.30 -1.46 -30.32
CA VAL A 379 11.83 -1.48 -30.44
C VAL A 379 11.27 -2.83 -29.97
N GLU A 380 11.84 -3.92 -30.46
CA GLU A 380 11.47 -5.27 -30.02
C GLU A 380 11.73 -5.46 -28.53
N TRP A 381 12.85 -4.94 -28.02
CA TRP A 381 13.18 -4.99 -26.60
C TRP A 381 12.14 -4.25 -25.75
N LEU A 382 11.75 -3.03 -26.14
CA LEU A 382 10.76 -2.25 -25.41
C LEU A 382 9.39 -2.93 -25.43
N GLN A 383 8.97 -3.43 -26.60
CA GLN A 383 7.69 -4.13 -26.75
C GLN A 383 7.63 -5.40 -25.89
N LYS A 384 8.67 -6.24 -25.91
CA LYS A 384 8.70 -7.48 -25.13
C LYS A 384 8.78 -7.25 -23.64
N ASN A 385 9.55 -6.26 -23.18
CA ASN A 385 9.86 -6.09 -21.76
C ASN A 385 9.00 -5.06 -21.04
N PHE A 386 8.27 -4.21 -21.77
CA PHE A 386 7.41 -3.17 -21.20
C PHE A 386 6.02 -3.14 -21.84
N GLY A 387 5.89 -3.45 -23.13
CA GLY A 387 4.61 -3.45 -23.83
C GLY A 387 3.86 -2.12 -23.67
N PRO A 388 2.54 -2.14 -23.37
CA PRO A 388 1.75 -0.91 -23.18
C PRO A 388 2.12 -0.13 -21.90
N PHE A 389 2.89 -0.72 -20.98
CA PHE A 389 3.32 -0.08 -19.75
C PHE A 389 4.53 0.84 -19.94
N SER A 390 5.18 0.78 -21.11
CA SER A 390 6.33 1.63 -21.48
C SER A 390 6.05 3.13 -21.32
N GLN A 391 4.80 3.56 -21.50
CA GLN A 391 4.38 4.96 -21.33
C GLN A 391 4.55 5.51 -19.90
N PHE A 392 4.70 4.65 -18.89
CA PHE A 392 4.89 5.06 -17.49
C PHE A 392 6.35 4.97 -17.04
N VAL A 393 7.29 4.69 -17.96
CA VAL A 393 8.70 4.48 -17.63
C VAL A 393 9.55 5.69 -18.04
N PRO A 394 10.28 6.31 -17.11
CA PRO A 394 11.23 7.37 -17.45
C PRO A 394 12.32 6.86 -18.40
N LEU A 395 12.74 7.71 -19.35
CA LEU A 395 13.84 7.37 -20.27
C LEU A 395 15.14 7.03 -19.52
N THR A 396 15.40 7.69 -18.39
CA THR A 396 16.55 7.40 -17.53
C THR A 396 16.56 5.94 -17.05
N ASP A 397 15.38 5.39 -16.76
CA ASP A 397 15.23 4.02 -16.30
C ASP A 397 15.50 3.03 -17.43
N LEU A 398 14.98 3.29 -18.63
CA LEU A 398 15.23 2.46 -19.82
C LEU A 398 16.74 2.39 -20.14
N LEU A 399 17.42 3.54 -20.13
CA LEU A 399 18.86 3.65 -20.38
C LEU A 399 19.68 2.95 -19.28
N SER A 400 19.21 2.98 -18.03
CA SER A 400 19.88 2.29 -16.92
C SER A 400 19.82 0.77 -17.05
N ILE A 401 18.73 0.23 -17.61
CA ILE A 401 18.47 -1.20 -17.75
C ILE A 401 19.15 -1.75 -19.01
N ASN A 402 19.02 -1.05 -20.13
CA ASN A 402 19.62 -1.45 -21.41
C ASN A 402 20.49 -0.31 -21.96
N ARG A 403 21.81 -0.42 -21.75
CA ARG A 403 22.77 0.57 -22.24
C ARG A 403 22.87 0.67 -23.76
N LEU A 404 22.37 -0.33 -24.48
CA LEU A 404 22.31 -0.36 -25.94
C LEU A 404 20.96 0.15 -26.49
N PHE A 405 20.07 0.61 -25.60
CA PHE A 405 18.78 1.14 -26.00
C PHE A 405 18.95 2.45 -26.77
N ASP A 406 18.47 2.44 -28.01
CA ASP A 406 18.41 3.61 -28.89
C ASP A 406 16.99 4.22 -28.89
N PRO A 407 16.78 5.38 -28.25
CA PRO A 407 15.49 6.06 -28.21
C PRO A 407 15.09 6.68 -29.56
N VAL A 408 16.02 6.87 -30.50
CA VAL A 408 15.75 7.49 -31.81
C VAL A 408 14.85 6.60 -32.68
N CYS A 409 14.91 5.28 -32.52
CA CYS A 409 14.05 4.33 -33.23
C CYS A 409 12.56 4.42 -32.85
N LEU A 410 12.21 5.07 -31.73
CA LEU A 410 10.81 5.25 -31.31
C LEU A 410 10.10 6.37 -32.05
N HIS A 411 10.84 7.38 -32.55
CA HIS A 411 10.26 8.50 -33.28
C HIS A 411 9.55 8.10 -34.59
N ILE A 412 9.77 6.89 -35.10
CA ILE A 412 9.15 6.38 -36.32
C ILE A 412 7.79 5.69 -36.04
N PHE A 413 7.50 5.26 -34.80
CA PHE A 413 6.29 4.50 -34.46
C PHE A 413 5.47 5.04 -33.27
N THR A 414 5.98 5.98 -32.47
CA THR A 414 5.28 6.46 -31.27
C THR A 414 5.16 7.99 -31.22
N CYS A 415 4.32 8.57 -32.07
CA CYS A 415 3.83 9.94 -31.84
C CYS A 415 2.71 10.00 -30.76
N ASP A 416 2.18 8.87 -30.31
CA ASP A 416 1.08 8.82 -29.34
C ASP A 416 1.47 8.36 -27.92
N PHE A 417 2.68 7.81 -27.69
CA PHE A 417 3.04 7.17 -26.40
C PHE A 417 4.08 7.89 -25.55
N ILE A 418 4.78 8.91 -26.07
CA ILE A 418 5.80 9.67 -25.32
C ILE A 418 5.52 11.17 -25.49
N LYS A 419 4.36 11.61 -25.02
CA LYS A 419 4.06 13.04 -24.84
C LYS A 419 3.81 13.29 -23.36
N GLU A 420 4.89 13.35 -22.58
CA GLU A 420 5.05 14.24 -21.42
C GLU A 420 6.37 13.90 -20.73
N GLY A 421 7.38 14.75 -20.94
CA GLY A 421 8.70 14.59 -20.29
C GLY A 421 9.85 15.34 -20.96
N LEU A 422 9.69 15.84 -22.18
CA LEU A 422 10.75 16.56 -22.90
C LEU A 422 10.61 18.08 -22.93
N TYR A 423 9.73 18.65 -22.10
CA TYR A 423 9.72 20.09 -21.84
C TYR A 423 9.45 20.39 -20.35
N LYS A 424 10.52 20.31 -19.56
CA LYS A 424 10.81 21.25 -18.48
C LYS A 424 12.26 21.10 -18.02
#